data_AF-A0A412A075-F1
#
_entry.id   AF-A0A412A075-F1
#
_cell.length_a   1.000
_cell.length_b   1.000
_cell.length_c   1.000
_cell.angle_alpha   90.00
_cell.angle_beta   90.00
_cell.angle_gamma   90.00
#
_symmetry.space_group_name_H-M   'P 1'
#
loop_
_entity.id
_entity.type
_entity.pdbx_description
1 polymer ?
#
loop_
_entity_poly.entity_id
_entity_poly.type
_entity_poly.pdbx_seq_one_letter_code
_entity_poly.pdbx_strand_id
1 'polypeptide(L)'
;MNKRTKQLQRTMEKRNRYSKEQIWNLNIYLTDHIYCALKQFKNQRMYSYPAQFNSEKEWIEILDKIIWSMEEIKNDYPNDPLYNYKYCIPIDGKDIYSQEERDKMEKESDIYYKKIDEGLHLFAKFLQDLWI
;
A
#
# COMPACT_ATOMS: atom_id res chain seq x y z
N MET A 1 -37.60 -14.97 12.50
CA MET A 1 -36.57 -14.92 11.43
C MET A 1 -36.61 -16.22 10.62
N ASN A 2 -36.94 -16.15 9.33
CA ASN A 2 -37.23 -17.33 8.48
C ASN A 2 -35.96 -18.16 8.17
N LYS A 3 -36.10 -19.46 7.85
CA LYS A 3 -34.97 -20.39 7.59
C LYS A 3 -34.03 -19.87 6.49
N ARG A 4 -34.59 -19.27 5.43
CA ARG A 4 -33.85 -18.62 4.34
C ARG A 4 -32.99 -17.46 4.82
N THR A 5 -33.50 -16.64 5.75
CA THR A 5 -32.78 -15.52 6.36
C THR A 5 -31.59 -16.00 7.19
N LYS A 6 -31.77 -17.07 7.98
CA LYS A 6 -30.67 -17.69 8.75
C LYS A 6 -29.58 -18.29 7.85
N GLN A 7 -29.96 -18.87 6.71
CA GLN A 7 -29.01 -19.45 5.77
C GLN A 7 -28.20 -18.39 5.01
N LEU A 8 -28.85 -17.30 4.61
CA LEU A 8 -28.18 -16.12 4.04
C LEU A 8 -27.19 -15.53 5.04
N GLN A 9 -27.62 -15.31 6.29
CA GLN A 9 -26.78 -14.76 7.34
C GLN A 9 -25.53 -15.62 7.60
N ARG A 10 -25.69 -16.95 7.75
CA ARG A 10 -24.57 -17.89 7.88
C ARG A 10 -23.62 -17.90 6.68
N THR A 11 -24.15 -17.64 5.47
CA THR A 11 -23.33 -17.59 4.24
C THR A 11 -22.56 -16.27 4.16
N MET A 12 -23.17 -15.17 4.58
CA MET A 12 -22.50 -13.86 4.70
C MET A 12 -21.42 -13.88 5.79
N GLU A 13 -21.72 -14.45 6.96
CA GLU A 13 -20.75 -14.65 8.04
C GLU A 13 -19.58 -15.53 7.61
N LYS A 14 -19.81 -16.53 6.75
CA LYS A 14 -18.73 -17.34 6.16
C LYS A 14 -17.87 -16.55 5.18
N ARG A 15 -18.46 -15.65 4.40
CA ARG A 15 -17.75 -14.79 3.43
C ARG A 15 -16.93 -13.69 4.09
N ASN A 16 -17.38 -13.17 5.24
CA ASN A 16 -16.72 -12.08 5.96
C ASN A 16 -15.66 -12.56 6.96
N ARG A 17 -15.22 -13.83 6.88
CA ARG A 17 -14.17 -14.36 7.74
C ARG A 17 -12.86 -14.43 6.99
N TYR A 18 -11.88 -13.70 7.49
CA TYR A 18 -10.49 -13.88 7.10
C TYR A 18 -9.94 -15.19 7.66
N SER A 19 -9.10 -15.86 6.87
CA SER A 19 -8.35 -17.03 7.33
C SER A 19 -7.37 -16.62 8.44
N LYS A 20 -6.88 -17.60 9.22
CA LYS A 20 -5.86 -17.31 10.22
C LYS A 20 -4.63 -16.66 9.59
N GLU A 21 -4.15 -17.20 8.48
CA GLU A 21 -3.00 -16.67 7.74
C GLU A 21 -3.22 -15.22 7.28
N GLN A 22 -4.42 -14.89 6.79
CA GLN A 22 -4.78 -13.52 6.43
C GLN A 22 -4.78 -12.58 7.64
N ILE A 23 -5.19 -13.05 8.82
CA ILE A 23 -5.11 -12.25 10.05
C ILE A 23 -3.66 -12.08 10.53
N TRP A 24 -2.84 -13.13 10.43
CA TRP A 24 -1.42 -13.07 10.78
C TRP A 24 -0.64 -12.10 9.87
N ASN A 25 -0.98 -12.05 8.58
CA ASN A 25 -0.38 -11.17 7.58
C ASN A 25 -1.35 -10.10 7.09
N LEU A 26 -2.14 -9.51 8.02
CA LEU A 26 -3.26 -8.64 7.66
C LEU A 26 -2.82 -7.41 6.87
N ASN A 27 -1.67 -6.83 7.20
CA ASN A 27 -1.10 -5.71 6.44
C ASN A 27 -0.87 -6.09 4.97
N ILE A 28 -0.21 -7.22 4.70
CA ILE A 28 0.08 -7.68 3.32
C ILE A 28 -1.23 -7.93 2.57
N TYR A 29 -2.17 -8.62 3.21
CA TYR A 29 -3.46 -8.93 2.59
C TYR A 29 -4.28 -7.67 2.27
N LEU A 30 -4.38 -6.73 3.21
CA LEU A 30 -5.12 -5.48 3.00
C LEU A 30 -4.45 -4.62 1.94
N THR A 31 -3.11 -4.47 1.98
CA THR A 31 -2.39 -3.68 0.99
C THR A 31 -2.54 -4.25 -0.40
N ASP A 32 -2.43 -5.57 -0.57
CA ASP A 32 -2.64 -6.23 -1.87
C ASP A 32 -4.06 -6.00 -2.41
N HIS A 33 -5.06 -6.16 -1.55
CA HIS A 33 -6.45 -5.91 -1.92
C HIS A 33 -6.71 -4.44 -2.31
N ILE A 34 -6.20 -3.49 -1.51
CA ILE A 34 -6.34 -2.05 -1.74
C ILE A 34 -5.62 -1.66 -3.03
N TYR A 35 -4.38 -2.13 -3.24
CA TYR A 35 -3.62 -1.90 -4.49
C TYR A 35 -4.41 -2.36 -5.72
N CYS A 36 -4.92 -3.59 -5.69
CA CYS A 36 -5.71 -4.15 -6.79
C CYS A 36 -6.98 -3.34 -7.05
N ALA A 37 -7.70 -2.93 -6.00
CA ALA A 37 -8.91 -2.13 -6.11
C ALA A 37 -8.62 -0.73 -6.67
N LEU A 38 -7.56 -0.05 -6.19
CA LEU A 38 -7.16 1.27 -6.66
C LEU A 38 -6.73 1.28 -8.13
N LYS A 39 -5.98 0.26 -8.58
CA LYS A 39 -5.65 0.13 -10.01
C LYS A 39 -6.88 -0.06 -10.88
N GLN A 40 -7.83 -0.87 -10.43
CA GLN A 40 -9.10 -1.02 -11.15
C GLN A 40 -9.88 0.29 -11.16
N PHE A 41 -9.99 0.96 -10.01
CA PHE A 41 -10.65 2.26 -9.85
C PHE A 41 -10.07 3.31 -10.79
N LYS A 42 -8.73 3.46 -10.83
CA LYS A 42 -8.02 4.38 -11.73
C LYS A 42 -8.29 4.09 -13.21
N ASN A 43 -8.45 2.82 -13.58
CA ASN A 43 -8.69 2.41 -14.96
C ASN A 43 -10.17 2.50 -15.39
N GLN A 44 -11.10 2.74 -14.46
CA GLN A 44 -12.49 3.00 -14.81
C GLN A 44 -12.62 4.41 -15.41
N ARG A 45 -13.68 4.62 -16.19
CA ARG A 45 -14.01 5.97 -16.68
C ARG A 45 -14.47 6.81 -15.49
N MET A 46 -13.61 7.70 -15.00
CA MET A 46 -13.96 8.66 -13.96
C MET A 46 -14.81 9.77 -14.56
N TYR A 47 -16.00 9.98 -14.01
CA TYR A 47 -16.87 11.08 -14.43
C TYR A 47 -16.69 12.34 -13.59
N SER A 48 -15.89 12.26 -12.52
CA SER A 48 -15.70 13.34 -11.56
C SER A 48 -14.38 13.20 -10.80
N TYR A 49 -14.08 14.21 -10.01
CA TYR A 49 -12.96 14.28 -9.07
C TYR A 49 -13.41 15.05 -7.82
N PRO A 50 -12.71 14.90 -6.68
CA PRO A 50 -13.07 15.61 -5.45
C PRO A 50 -13.10 17.13 -5.65
N ALA A 51 -14.12 17.80 -5.08
CA ALA A 51 -14.42 19.22 -5.33
C ALA A 51 -13.27 20.20 -5.01
N GLN A 52 -12.29 19.75 -4.23
CA GLN A 52 -11.10 20.53 -3.87
C GLN A 52 -10.01 20.57 -4.95
N PHE A 53 -10.11 19.73 -5.98
CA PHE A 53 -9.21 19.77 -7.13
C PHE A 53 -9.81 20.59 -8.25
N ASN A 54 -8.95 21.12 -9.12
CA ASN A 54 -9.40 21.90 -10.28
C ASN A 54 -9.49 21.05 -11.56
N SER A 55 -8.96 19.82 -11.52
CA SER A 55 -8.94 18.93 -12.67
C SER A 55 -8.86 17.46 -12.28
N GLU A 56 -9.32 16.60 -13.19
CA GLU A 56 -9.14 15.15 -13.12
C GLU A 56 -7.65 14.77 -13.05
N LYS A 57 -6.79 15.54 -13.72
CA LYS A 57 -5.35 15.31 -13.73
C LYS A 57 -4.74 15.40 -12.33
N GLU A 58 -5.10 16.42 -11.56
CA GLU A 58 -4.65 16.55 -10.17
C GLU A 58 -5.07 15.34 -9.33
N TRP A 59 -6.30 14.86 -9.54
CA TRP A 59 -6.79 13.68 -8.84
C TRP A 59 -6.04 12.40 -9.24
N ILE A 60 -5.77 12.22 -10.53
CA ILE A 60 -4.97 11.11 -11.06
C ILE A 60 -3.56 11.11 -10.44
N GLU A 61 -2.92 12.27 -10.31
CA GLU A 61 -1.59 12.39 -9.70
C GLU A 61 -1.59 11.97 -8.22
N ILE A 62 -2.66 12.28 -7.48
CA ILE A 62 -2.85 11.81 -6.10
C ILE A 62 -3.03 10.29 -6.05
N LEU A 63 -3.87 9.74 -6.94
CA LEU A 63 -4.05 8.29 -7.04
C LEU A 63 -2.74 7.57 -7.37
N ASP A 64 -1.91 8.15 -8.22
CA ASP A 64 -0.59 7.58 -8.56
C ASP A 64 0.34 7.50 -7.35
N LYS A 65 0.38 8.53 -6.52
CA LYS A 65 1.17 8.51 -5.27
C LYS A 65 0.69 7.43 -4.30
N ILE A 66 -0.64 7.29 -4.16
CA ILE A 66 -1.25 6.27 -3.31
C ILE A 66 -0.92 4.87 -3.86
N ILE A 67 -1.18 4.63 -5.15
CA ILE A 67 -0.97 3.33 -5.80
C ILE A 67 0.50 2.92 -5.71
N TRP A 68 1.42 3.85 -5.98
CA TRP A 68 2.86 3.60 -5.86
C TRP A 68 3.24 3.16 -4.43
N SER A 69 2.73 3.84 -3.41
CA SER A 69 3.04 3.49 -2.01
C SER A 69 2.48 2.13 -1.62
N MET A 70 1.26 1.79 -2.07
CA MET A 70 0.67 0.47 -1.86
C MET A 70 1.45 -0.64 -2.58
N GLU A 71 1.98 -0.35 -3.78
CA GLU A 71 2.82 -1.28 -4.54
C GLU A 71 4.13 -1.60 -3.82
N GLU A 72 4.80 -0.57 -3.28
CA GLU A 72 6.03 -0.75 -2.51
C GLU A 72 5.78 -1.61 -1.26
N ILE A 73 4.74 -1.30 -0.47
CA ILE A 73 4.40 -2.05 0.74
C ILE A 73 4.01 -3.50 0.41
N LYS A 74 3.23 -3.72 -0.65
CA LYS A 74 2.80 -5.06 -1.09
C LYS A 74 3.99 -5.94 -1.46
N ASN A 75 5.02 -5.37 -2.07
CA ASN A 75 6.19 -6.09 -2.56
C ASN A 75 7.38 -6.07 -1.58
N ASP A 76 7.13 -5.76 -0.30
CA ASP A 76 8.13 -5.69 0.77
C ASP A 76 9.29 -4.72 0.49
N TYR A 77 8.93 -3.50 0.06
CA TYR A 77 9.85 -2.38 -0.12
C TYR A 77 11.03 -2.68 -1.08
N PRO A 78 10.74 -3.06 -2.34
CA PRO A 78 11.76 -3.55 -3.28
C PRO A 78 12.81 -2.50 -3.66
N ASN A 79 12.49 -1.21 -3.47
CA ASN A 79 13.37 -0.09 -3.78
C ASN A 79 13.96 0.58 -2.53
N ASP A 80 13.83 -0.02 -1.34
CA ASP A 80 14.50 0.50 -0.14
C ASP A 80 16.03 0.44 -0.34
N PRO A 81 16.75 1.57 -0.30
CA PRO A 81 18.21 1.61 -0.42
C PRO A 81 18.94 0.74 0.61
N LEU A 82 18.31 0.47 1.76
CA LEU A 82 18.84 -0.39 2.81
C LEU A 82 18.40 -1.86 2.68
N TYR A 83 17.57 -2.21 1.69
CA TYR A 83 17.03 -3.57 1.54
C TYR A 83 18.16 -4.61 1.50
N ASN A 84 19.17 -4.40 0.66
CA ASN A 84 20.31 -5.30 0.56
C ASN A 84 21.24 -5.21 1.79
N TYR A 85 21.36 -4.03 2.43
CA TYR A 85 22.21 -3.86 3.61
C TYR A 85 21.72 -4.69 4.80
N LYS A 86 20.40 -4.73 5.03
CA LYS A 86 19.78 -5.48 6.14
C LYS A 86 20.02 -7.00 6.08
N TYR A 87 20.25 -7.54 4.88
CA TYR A 87 20.36 -8.99 4.65
C TYR A 87 21.75 -9.44 4.17
N CYS A 88 22.64 -8.52 3.79
CA CYS A 88 24.01 -8.82 3.36
C CYS A 88 25.02 -8.48 4.47
N ILE A 89 24.96 -9.19 5.61
CA ILE A 89 26.09 -9.20 6.56
C ILE A 89 27.15 -10.13 5.97
N PRO A 90 28.37 -9.64 5.69
CA PRO A 90 29.43 -10.45 5.14
C PRO A 90 29.81 -11.56 6.13
N ILE A 91 30.03 -12.77 5.63
CA ILE A 91 30.34 -13.97 6.45
C ILE A 91 31.61 -13.75 7.30
N ASP A 92 32.51 -12.88 6.85
CA ASP A 92 33.76 -12.52 7.52
C ASP A 92 33.62 -11.32 8.48
N GLY A 93 32.42 -10.75 8.64
CA GLY A 93 32.11 -9.65 9.55
C GLY A 93 32.70 -8.30 9.14
N LYS A 94 33.26 -8.17 7.94
CA LYS A 94 33.80 -6.91 7.42
C LYS A 94 32.73 -6.18 6.64
N ASP A 95 32.33 -5.00 7.07
CA ASP A 95 31.37 -4.19 6.34
C ASP A 95 31.88 -3.91 4.91
N ILE A 96 31.03 -4.20 3.90
CA ILE A 96 31.35 -3.98 2.48
C ILE A 96 31.32 -2.49 2.16
N TYR A 97 30.57 -1.69 2.95
CA TYR A 97 30.36 -0.28 2.69
C TYR A 97 31.18 0.60 3.64
N SER A 98 31.69 1.69 3.10
CA SER A 98 32.26 2.78 3.89
C SER A 98 31.19 3.49 4.71
N GLN A 99 31.58 4.24 5.75
CA GLN A 99 30.64 5.05 6.52
C GLN A 99 29.91 6.07 5.65
N GLU A 100 30.59 6.68 4.69
CA GLU A 100 30.00 7.67 3.79
C GLU A 100 28.90 7.05 2.90
N GLU A 101 29.12 5.82 2.42
CA GLU A 101 28.11 5.08 1.66
C GLU A 101 26.90 4.72 2.53
N ARG A 102 27.13 4.30 3.79
CA ARG A 102 26.05 4.06 4.77
C ARG A 102 25.22 5.32 5.02
N ASP A 103 25.87 6.43 5.34
CA ASP A 103 25.19 7.71 5.61
C ASP A 103 24.37 8.19 4.41
N LYS A 104 24.85 7.91 3.18
CA LYS A 104 24.13 8.20 1.95
C LYS A 104 22.89 7.30 1.79
N MET A 105 23.06 5.99 1.96
CA MET A 105 21.96 5.02 1.85
C MET A 105 20.87 5.26 2.90
N GLU A 106 21.25 5.59 4.13
CA GLU A 106 20.30 5.96 5.20
C GLU A 106 19.48 7.19 4.81
N LYS A 107 20.12 8.25 4.28
CA LYS A 107 19.42 9.45 3.80
C LYS A 107 18.47 9.14 2.65
N GLU A 108 18.88 8.31 1.70
CA GLU A 108 18.04 7.90 0.57
C GLU A 108 16.86 7.04 1.05
N SER A 109 17.08 6.16 2.02
CA SER A 109 16.02 5.34 2.63
C SER A 109 15.02 6.19 3.41
N ASP A 110 15.48 7.19 4.16
CA ASP A 110 14.61 8.17 4.83
C ASP A 110 13.70 8.91 3.84
N ILE A 111 14.25 9.33 2.69
CA ILE A 111 13.48 10.00 1.64
C ILE A 111 12.46 9.03 1.03
N TYR A 112 12.88 7.78 0.80
CA TYR A 112 12.04 6.72 0.27
C TYR A 112 10.83 6.42 1.17
N TYR A 113 11.05 6.20 2.48
CA TYR A 113 9.97 5.94 3.43
C TYR A 113 9.04 7.15 3.61
N LYS A 114 9.57 8.39 3.58
CA LYS A 114 8.72 9.61 3.58
C LYS A 114 7.77 9.66 2.39
N LYS A 115 8.20 9.21 1.21
CA LYS A 115 7.34 9.16 0.02
C LYS A 115 6.23 8.13 0.17
N ILE A 116 6.51 6.99 0.79
CA ILE A 116 5.51 5.97 1.12
C ILE A 116 4.49 6.52 2.12
N ASP A 117 4.97 7.18 3.18
CA ASP A 117 4.12 7.80 4.19
C ASP A 117 3.21 8.88 3.59
N GLU A 118 3.73 9.70 2.65
CA GLU A 118 2.92 10.66 1.90
C GLU A 118 1.74 9.97 1.20
N GLY A 119 1.97 8.86 0.50
CA GLY A 119 0.90 8.12 -0.16
C GLY A 119 -0.11 7.51 0.82
N LEU A 120 0.34 7.01 1.97
CA LEU A 120 -0.55 6.51 3.03
C LEU A 120 -1.42 7.62 3.63
N HIS A 121 -0.84 8.80 3.86
CA HIS A 121 -1.57 9.97 4.34
C HIS A 121 -2.61 10.45 3.31
N LEU A 122 -2.24 10.47 2.02
CA LEU A 122 -3.17 10.79 0.93
C LEU A 122 -4.30 9.77 0.86
N PHE A 123 -4.00 8.47 0.98
CA PHE A 123 -5.03 7.42 1.02
C PHE A 123 -6.02 7.64 2.17
N ALA A 124 -5.51 7.85 3.38
CA ALA A 124 -6.35 8.11 4.54
C ALA A 124 -7.22 9.37 4.37
N LYS A 125 -6.65 10.43 3.78
CA LYS A 125 -7.36 11.69 3.51
C LYS A 125 -8.50 11.53 2.50
N PHE A 126 -8.26 10.77 1.43
CA PHE A 126 -9.18 10.66 0.29
C PHE A 126 -9.95 9.34 0.22
N LEU A 127 -9.95 8.53 1.28
CA LEU A 127 -10.64 7.25 1.30
C LEU A 127 -12.13 7.38 0.95
N GLN A 128 -12.78 8.44 1.41
CA GLN A 128 -14.21 8.70 1.16
C GLN A 128 -14.49 9.22 -0.27
N ASP A 129 -13.45 9.61 -0.99
CA ASP A 129 -13.50 10.15 -2.34
C ASP A 129 -13.28 9.08 -3.42
N LEU A 130 -13.14 7.80 -3.03
CA LEU A 130 -13.01 6.66 -3.93
C LEU A 130 -14.38 6.20 -4.46
N TRP A 131 -15.09 7.08 -5.14
CA TRP A 131 -16.37 6.80 -5.82
C TRP A 131 -16.31 7.19 -7.31
N ILE A 132 -17.20 6.58 -8.11
CA ILE A 132 -17.32 6.78 -9.57
C ILE A 132 -18.64 7.46 -9.87
#